data_AF-A0AAU3UU57-F1
#
_entry.id   AF-A0AAU3UU57-F1
#
_cell.length_a   1.000
_cell.length_b   1.000
_cell.length_c   1.000
_cell.angle_alpha   90.00
_cell.angle_beta   90.00
_cell.angle_gamma   90.00
#
_symmetry.space_group_name_H-M   'P 1'
#
loop_
_entity.id
_entity.type
_entity.pdbx_description
1 polymer ?
#
loop_
_entity_poly.entity_id
_entity_poly.type
_entity_poly.pdbx_seq_one_letter_code
_entity_poly.pdbx_strand_id
1 'polypeptide(L)'
;MMRAFVCGGVLAGAMLGPAGPAIADSGTPAALQLSASADLREGQRVTVGGTGFQPGLAAVAVGLCKQGFTNGIKDCDLDGGATFVNIAPDGTFRTLTLTLHTRFKDIDCLRQQCVVAAAPLPGTEPAAVIAANSAATAMAFAGAQFTPSGPAVVTAAVPASADTRGPSTPLWSATAGLLVIVAAIAIADRRRL
;
A
#
# COMPACT_ATOMS: atom_id res chain seq x y z
N MET A 1 1.03 -72.44 -16.99
CA MET A 1 2.46 -72.41 -16.61
C MET A 1 2.96 -70.97 -16.65
N MET A 2 3.47 -70.54 -15.50
CA MET A 2 4.25 -69.34 -15.20
C MET A 2 5.25 -68.91 -16.29
N ARG A 3 5.32 -67.61 -16.61
CA ARG A 3 6.57 -66.82 -16.58
C ARG A 3 6.32 -65.31 -16.76
N ALA A 4 6.88 -64.56 -15.82
CA ALA A 4 6.89 -63.12 -15.65
C ALA A 4 8.13 -62.46 -16.31
N PHE A 5 8.25 -61.14 -16.08
CA PHE A 5 9.38 -60.21 -16.27
C PHE A 5 9.37 -59.35 -17.56
N VAL A 6 9.66 -58.03 -17.56
CA VAL A 6 9.75 -56.96 -16.54
C VAL A 6 9.85 -55.60 -17.26
N CYS A 7 9.51 -54.54 -16.50
CA CYS A 7 9.74 -53.10 -16.64
C CYS A 7 10.59 -52.49 -17.77
N GLY A 8 10.16 -51.30 -18.19
CA GLY A 8 11.02 -50.30 -18.83
C GLY A 8 10.33 -48.96 -19.14
N GLY A 9 9.43 -48.46 -18.29
CA GLY A 9 8.79 -47.15 -18.50
C GLY A 9 9.63 -46.01 -17.89
N VAL A 10 10.45 -45.34 -18.70
CA VAL A 10 11.09 -44.08 -18.32
C VAL A 10 10.07 -42.94 -18.53
N LEU A 11 9.40 -42.54 -17.45
CA LEU A 11 8.62 -41.30 -17.43
C LEU A 11 9.57 -40.14 -17.15
N ALA A 12 9.94 -39.41 -18.19
CA ALA A 12 10.59 -38.12 -18.10
C ALA A 12 9.60 -37.10 -17.51
N GLY A 13 9.65 -36.90 -16.19
CA GLY A 13 8.92 -35.84 -15.51
C GLY A 13 9.54 -34.48 -15.83
N ALA A 14 9.04 -33.81 -16.85
CA ALA A 14 9.31 -32.40 -17.09
C ALA A 14 8.78 -31.60 -15.89
N MET A 15 9.68 -31.05 -15.07
CA MET A 15 9.35 -30.15 -13.98
C MET A 15 8.86 -28.81 -14.55
N LEU A 16 7.57 -28.75 -14.90
CA LEU A 16 6.83 -27.50 -15.06
C LEU A 16 6.56 -26.94 -13.66
N GLY A 17 7.55 -26.23 -13.10
CA GLY A 17 7.33 -25.41 -11.92
C GLY A 17 6.38 -24.27 -12.28
N PRO A 18 5.38 -23.94 -11.44
CA PRO A 18 4.54 -22.77 -11.67
C PRO A 18 5.42 -21.52 -11.62
N ALA A 19 5.43 -20.75 -12.70
CA ALA A 19 5.93 -19.38 -12.69
C ALA A 19 5.10 -18.61 -11.66
N GLY A 20 5.67 -18.35 -10.49
CA GLY A 20 5.04 -17.50 -9.48
C GLY A 20 4.80 -16.11 -10.07
N PRO A 21 3.73 -15.42 -9.64
CA PRO A 21 3.50 -14.05 -10.08
C PRO A 21 4.69 -13.19 -9.66
N ALA A 22 5.25 -12.43 -10.61
CA ALA A 22 6.22 -11.38 -10.32
C ALA A 22 5.51 -10.33 -9.45
N ILE A 23 5.87 -10.25 -8.18
CA ILE A 23 5.43 -9.17 -7.30
C ILE A 23 6.24 -7.94 -7.70
N ALA A 24 5.56 -6.95 -8.26
CA ALA A 24 6.13 -5.63 -8.47
C ALA A 24 6.39 -5.01 -7.09
N ASP A 25 7.65 -4.96 -6.70
CA ASP A 25 8.13 -4.01 -5.71
C ASP A 25 7.92 -2.62 -6.31
N SER A 26 6.80 -1.98 -6.01
CA SER A 26 6.69 -0.54 -6.25
C SER A 26 7.56 0.15 -5.19
N GLY A 27 8.90 0.03 -5.34
CA GLY A 27 9.93 0.62 -4.50
C GLY A 27 9.98 2.15 -4.56
N THR A 28 8.89 2.77 -5.01
CA THR A 28 8.67 4.22 -4.99
C THR A 28 7.75 4.52 -3.82
N PRO A 29 8.17 5.35 -2.84
CA PRO A 29 7.31 5.72 -1.73
C PRO A 29 6.07 6.46 -2.24
N ALA A 30 4.94 6.27 -1.53
CA ALA A 30 3.70 6.99 -1.82
C ALA A 30 3.94 8.50 -1.83
N ALA A 31 3.50 9.17 -2.90
CA ALA A 31 3.70 10.59 -3.12
C ALA A 31 2.44 11.22 -3.70
N LEU A 32 2.23 12.51 -3.39
CA LEU A 32 1.16 13.32 -3.95
C LEU A 32 1.71 14.31 -4.97
N GLN A 33 0.94 14.50 -6.03
CA GLN A 33 1.17 15.53 -7.04
C GLN A 33 0.02 16.53 -6.97
N LEU A 34 0.34 17.78 -6.64
CA LEU A 34 -0.63 18.88 -6.56
C LEU A 34 -0.41 19.90 -7.67
N SER A 35 -1.49 20.50 -8.16
CA SER A 35 -1.39 21.62 -9.10
C SER A 35 -0.79 22.89 -8.49
N ALA A 36 -0.93 23.06 -7.17
CA ALA A 36 -0.36 24.16 -6.41
C ALA A 36 -0.29 23.78 -4.91
N SER A 37 0.72 24.29 -4.21
CA SER A 37 0.90 24.08 -2.77
C SER A 37 1.32 25.33 -1.99
N ALA A 38 1.51 26.47 -2.66
CA ALA A 38 1.92 27.73 -2.06
C ALA A 38 1.09 28.91 -2.61
N ASP A 39 1.11 30.02 -1.88
CA ASP A 39 0.33 31.24 -2.17
C ASP A 39 -1.16 30.97 -2.43
N LEU A 40 -1.69 29.94 -1.74
CA LEU A 40 -3.04 29.45 -1.92
C LEU A 40 -4.07 30.42 -1.35
N ARG A 41 -5.29 30.37 -1.88
CA ARG A 41 -6.41 31.23 -1.46
C ARG A 41 -7.62 30.43 -1.00
N GLU A 42 -8.45 31.06 -0.18
CA GLU A 42 -9.77 30.56 0.18
C GLU A 42 -10.61 30.22 -1.07
N GLY A 43 -11.27 29.07 -1.05
CA GLY A 43 -12.09 28.57 -2.15
C GLY A 43 -11.31 28.13 -3.39
N GLN A 44 -9.98 28.21 -3.39
CA GLN A 44 -9.17 27.79 -4.52
C GLN A 44 -9.34 26.29 -4.76
N ARG A 45 -9.49 25.90 -6.03
CA ARG A 45 -9.54 24.50 -6.43
C ARG A 45 -8.14 24.01 -6.79
N VAL A 46 -7.72 22.89 -6.21
CA VAL A 46 -6.45 22.23 -6.54
C VAL A 46 -6.70 20.80 -6.99
N THR A 47 -5.95 20.34 -7.99
CA THR A 47 -5.99 18.93 -8.39
C THR A 47 -4.99 18.13 -7.59
N VAL A 48 -5.37 16.92 -7.19
CA VAL A 48 -4.53 16.00 -6.42
C VAL A 48 -4.46 14.67 -7.16
N GLY A 49 -3.26 14.27 -7.56
CA GLY A 49 -2.94 12.92 -8.00
C GLY A 49 -2.02 12.23 -7.00
N GLY A 50 -1.88 10.92 -7.12
CA GLY A 50 -0.94 10.16 -6.31
C GLY A 50 -0.29 9.03 -7.09
N THR A 51 0.92 8.68 -6.67
CA THR A 51 1.80 7.66 -7.27
C THR A 51 2.55 6.92 -6.15
N GLY A 52 3.06 5.72 -6.44
CA GLY A 52 3.83 4.94 -5.47
C GLY A 52 2.99 4.30 -4.35
N PHE A 53 1.66 4.33 -4.48
CA PHE A 53 0.79 3.60 -3.56
C PHE A 53 0.78 2.13 -3.95
N GLN A 54 0.58 1.25 -2.97
CA GLN A 54 0.47 -0.18 -3.19
C GLN A 54 -0.75 -0.47 -4.06
N PRO A 55 -0.58 -1.17 -5.19
CA PRO A 55 -1.67 -1.52 -6.09
C PRO A 55 -2.82 -2.27 -5.40
N GLY A 56 -4.05 -1.94 -5.77
CA GLY A 56 -5.26 -2.62 -5.30
C GLY A 56 -5.72 -2.25 -3.90
N LEU A 57 -5.03 -1.33 -3.20
CA LEU A 57 -5.55 -0.79 -1.95
C LEU A 57 -6.89 -0.07 -2.19
N ALA A 58 -7.88 -0.40 -1.36
CA ALA A 58 -9.18 0.24 -1.38
C ALA A 58 -9.28 1.30 -0.27
N ALA A 59 -10.16 2.28 -0.49
CA ALA A 59 -10.54 3.26 0.52
C ALA A 59 -9.37 4.04 1.16
N VAL A 60 -8.42 4.51 0.34
CA VAL A 60 -7.41 5.49 0.76
C VAL A 60 -8.08 6.85 0.89
N ALA A 61 -8.11 7.42 2.09
CA ALA A 61 -8.68 8.75 2.33
C ALA A 61 -7.75 9.82 1.78
N VAL A 62 -8.27 10.82 1.07
CA VAL A 62 -7.54 11.96 0.51
C VAL A 62 -8.24 13.26 0.91
N GLY A 63 -7.53 14.24 1.46
CA GLY A 63 -8.13 15.52 1.86
C GLY A 63 -7.13 16.54 2.43
N LEU A 64 -7.61 17.77 2.66
CA LEU A 64 -6.88 18.81 3.38
C LEU A 64 -7.02 18.57 4.88
N CYS A 65 -5.90 18.52 5.60
CA CYS A 65 -5.85 18.23 7.03
C CYS A 65 -4.87 19.16 7.75
N LYS A 66 -5.01 19.28 9.07
CA LYS A 66 -3.95 19.83 9.91
C LYS A 66 -2.71 18.93 9.83
N GLN A 67 -1.51 19.51 9.88
CA GLN A 67 -0.28 18.72 10.01
C GLN A 67 -0.30 17.86 11.29
N GLY A 68 0.10 16.59 11.17
CA GLY A 68 0.09 15.66 12.30
C GLY A 68 -1.32 15.20 12.70
N PHE A 69 -2.28 15.22 11.77
CA PHE A 69 -3.62 14.69 11.98
C PHE A 69 -3.58 13.25 12.52
N THR A 70 -4.54 12.93 13.39
CA THR A 70 -4.72 11.59 13.97
C THR A 70 -6.13 11.06 13.73
N ASN A 71 -7.08 11.96 13.45
CA ASN A 71 -8.47 11.63 13.20
C ASN A 71 -8.98 12.42 11.99
N GLY A 72 -9.17 11.74 10.84
CA GLY A 72 -9.61 12.41 9.61
C GLY A 72 -10.96 13.13 9.73
N ILE A 73 -11.85 12.71 10.64
CA ILE A 73 -13.15 13.36 10.83
C ILE A 73 -13.01 14.67 11.60
N LYS A 74 -12.02 14.79 12.50
CA LYS A 74 -11.81 15.98 13.33
C LYS A 74 -10.74 16.91 12.77
N ASP A 75 -9.76 16.35 12.10
CA ASP A 75 -8.53 17.05 11.72
C ASP A 75 -8.48 17.41 10.23
N CYS A 76 -9.47 16.99 9.43
CA CYS A 76 -9.54 17.26 8.00
C CYS A 76 -10.82 17.99 7.59
N ASP A 77 -10.69 18.71 6.48
CA ASP A 77 -11.74 19.45 5.80
C ASP A 77 -12.59 18.51 4.95
N LEU A 78 -13.69 18.03 5.53
CA LEU A 78 -14.63 17.15 4.82
C LEU A 78 -15.48 17.91 3.79
N ASP A 79 -15.71 19.21 4.02
CA ASP A 79 -16.53 20.05 3.14
C ASP A 79 -15.72 20.51 1.91
N GLY A 80 -14.38 20.52 2.01
CA GLY A 80 -13.44 20.79 0.91
C GLY A 80 -13.31 19.68 -0.15
N GLY A 81 -14.12 18.62 -0.04
CA GLY A 81 -14.14 17.51 -1.00
C GLY A 81 -13.21 16.35 -0.65
N ALA A 82 -12.84 16.21 0.63
CA ALA A 82 -12.13 15.01 1.10
C ALA A 82 -12.95 13.75 0.79
N THR A 83 -12.28 12.70 0.31
CA THR A 83 -12.96 11.49 -0.18
C THR A 83 -12.07 10.26 -0.12
N PHE A 84 -12.63 9.12 -0.48
CA PHE A 84 -11.90 7.85 -0.60
C PHE A 84 -11.60 7.53 -2.05
N VAL A 85 -10.38 7.04 -2.30
CA VAL A 85 -9.96 6.54 -3.61
C VAL A 85 -9.51 5.09 -3.51
N ASN A 86 -9.58 4.41 -4.66
CA ASN A 86 -8.99 3.09 -4.84
C ASN A 86 -7.71 3.24 -5.66
N ILE A 87 -6.69 2.47 -5.31
CA ILE A 87 -5.40 2.47 -5.97
C ILE A 87 -5.44 1.50 -7.16
N ALA A 88 -5.15 2.04 -8.33
CA ALA A 88 -5.08 1.31 -9.59
C ALA A 88 -3.90 0.33 -9.62
N PRO A 89 -3.87 -0.62 -10.59
CA PRO A 89 -2.80 -1.61 -10.71
C PRO A 89 -1.39 -1.01 -10.88
N ASP A 90 -1.29 0.23 -11.35
CA ASP A 90 -0.03 0.97 -11.54
C ASP A 90 0.40 1.78 -10.30
N GLY A 91 -0.31 1.63 -9.18
CA GLY A 91 0.00 2.33 -7.92
C GLY A 91 -0.44 3.80 -7.90
N THR A 92 -1.33 4.19 -8.80
CA THR A 92 -1.89 5.54 -8.87
C THR A 92 -3.35 5.58 -8.41
N PHE A 93 -3.90 6.78 -8.21
CA PHE A 93 -5.35 6.97 -8.11
C PHE A 93 -5.82 8.08 -9.04
N ARG A 94 -7.11 8.04 -9.40
CA ARG A 94 -7.74 9.05 -10.27
C ARG A 94 -7.55 10.45 -9.68
N THR A 95 -7.06 11.39 -10.49
CA THR A 95 -6.95 12.79 -10.10
C THR A 95 -8.27 13.34 -9.56
N LEU A 96 -8.21 13.91 -8.35
CA LEU A 96 -9.34 14.52 -7.65
C LEU A 96 -9.19 16.05 -7.70
N THR A 97 -10.27 16.76 -7.41
CA THR A 97 -10.23 18.22 -7.18
C THR A 97 -10.73 18.52 -5.78
N LEU A 98 -9.90 19.19 -4.98
CA LEU A 98 -10.26 19.68 -3.65
C LEU A 98 -10.53 21.19 -3.73
N THR A 99 -11.53 21.66 -2.98
CA THR A 99 -11.76 23.08 -2.71
C THR A 99 -11.09 23.40 -1.38
N LEU A 100 -10.18 24.36 -1.37
CA LEU A 100 -9.38 24.68 -0.18
C LEU A 100 -10.09 25.71 0.70
N HIS A 101 -10.29 25.36 1.97
CA HIS A 101 -10.69 26.33 3.00
C HIS A 101 -9.49 26.64 3.91
N THR A 102 -9.26 27.93 4.15
CA THR A 102 -8.27 28.43 5.12
C THR A 102 -8.67 28.07 6.55
N ARG A 103 -9.97 27.84 6.78
CA ARG A 103 -10.52 27.42 8.07
C ARG A 103 -11.55 26.32 7.89
N PHE A 104 -11.48 25.32 8.74
CA PHE A 104 -12.49 24.27 8.85
C PHE A 104 -12.49 23.76 10.28
N LYS A 105 -13.69 23.56 10.85
CA LYS A 105 -13.83 23.22 12.28
C LYS A 105 -13.05 24.24 13.13
N ASP A 106 -12.22 23.77 14.07
CA ASP A 106 -11.35 24.62 14.91
C ASP A 106 -9.94 24.82 14.32
N ILE A 107 -9.71 24.42 13.07
CA ILE A 107 -8.41 24.48 12.39
C ILE A 107 -8.33 25.74 11.53
N ASP A 108 -7.26 26.52 11.74
CA ASP A 108 -6.94 27.71 10.93
C ASP A 108 -5.59 27.53 10.24
N CYS A 109 -5.62 27.22 8.94
CA CYS A 109 -4.46 27.01 8.09
C CYS A 109 -3.67 28.29 7.77
N LEU A 110 -4.11 29.46 8.25
CA LEU A 110 -3.29 30.69 8.28
C LEU A 110 -2.45 30.78 9.55
N ARG A 111 -2.81 30.05 10.62
CA ARG A 111 -2.12 30.09 11.92
C ARG A 111 -1.29 28.84 12.23
N GLN A 112 -1.54 27.74 11.52
CA GLN A 112 -0.78 26.51 11.65
C GLN A 112 -0.62 25.81 10.29
N GLN A 113 0.39 24.96 10.18
CA GLN A 113 0.64 24.19 8.97
C GLN A 113 -0.49 23.19 8.71
N CYS A 114 -1.06 23.27 7.51
CA CYS A 114 -1.97 22.26 6.95
C CYS A 114 -1.27 21.49 5.82
N VAL A 115 -1.78 20.30 5.53
CA VAL A 115 -1.26 19.39 4.50
C VAL A 115 -2.42 18.86 3.68
N VAL A 116 -2.22 18.61 2.39
CA VAL A 116 -3.04 17.61 1.70
C VAL A 116 -2.43 16.27 2.00
N ALA A 117 -3.22 15.34 2.50
CA ALA A 117 -2.77 14.01 2.89
C ALA A 117 -3.58 12.92 2.19
N ALA A 118 -2.93 11.79 1.98
CA ALA A 118 -3.55 10.54 1.56
C ALA A 118 -3.08 9.41 2.46
N ALA A 119 -4.00 8.61 3.03
CA ALA A 119 -3.65 7.45 3.86
C ALA A 119 -4.81 6.44 3.94
N PRO A 120 -4.54 5.13 4.06
CA PRO A 120 -5.55 4.17 4.49
C PRO A 120 -6.08 4.52 5.87
N LEU A 121 -7.33 4.12 6.16
CA LEU A 121 -7.93 4.38 7.47
C LEU A 121 -7.23 3.57 8.57
N PRO A 122 -7.09 4.14 9.79
CA PRO A 122 -6.63 3.38 10.94
C PRO A 122 -7.50 2.14 11.16
N GLY A 123 -6.86 0.97 11.32
CA GLY A 123 -7.53 -0.30 11.57
C GLY A 123 -8.03 -1.04 10.32
N THR A 124 -7.90 -0.47 9.11
CA THR A 124 -8.25 -1.20 7.86
C THR A 124 -7.08 -1.98 7.28
N GLU A 125 -5.84 -1.60 7.64
CA GLU A 125 -4.61 -2.23 7.17
C GLU A 125 -3.59 -2.34 8.32
N PRO A 126 -2.59 -3.24 8.22
CA PRO A 126 -1.46 -3.27 9.17
C PRO A 126 -0.71 -1.94 9.22
N ALA A 127 -0.17 -1.57 10.38
CA ALA A 127 0.52 -0.29 10.58
C ALA A 127 1.65 -0.02 9.57
N ALA A 128 2.44 -1.05 9.21
CA ALA A 128 3.48 -0.93 8.20
C ALA A 128 2.93 -0.57 6.81
N VAL A 129 1.76 -1.09 6.47
CA VAL A 129 1.09 -0.83 5.20
C VAL A 129 0.49 0.57 5.20
N ILE A 130 -0.13 0.99 6.30
CA ILE A 130 -0.60 2.38 6.46
C ILE A 130 0.59 3.34 6.30
N ALA A 131 1.70 3.08 6.99
CA ALA A 131 2.89 3.93 6.93
C ALA A 131 3.49 4.01 5.51
N ALA A 132 3.63 2.87 4.82
CA ALA A 132 4.15 2.82 3.45
C ALA A 132 3.21 3.47 2.41
N ASN A 133 1.91 3.56 2.71
CA ASN A 133 0.88 4.08 1.81
C ASN A 133 0.30 5.41 2.29
N SER A 134 1.03 6.12 3.15
CA SER A 134 0.66 7.45 3.60
C SER A 134 1.56 8.49 2.96
N ALA A 135 0.96 9.53 2.39
CA ALA A 135 1.66 10.65 1.80
C ALA A 135 1.04 11.96 2.27
N ALA A 136 1.86 12.99 2.46
CA ALA A 136 1.39 14.32 2.83
C ALA A 136 2.25 15.39 2.17
N THR A 137 1.62 16.46 1.70
CA THR A 137 2.29 17.64 1.13
C THR A 137 1.84 18.89 1.86
N ALA A 138 2.81 19.65 2.37
CA ALA A 138 2.58 20.93 3.04
C ALA A 138 1.93 21.95 2.11
N MET A 139 0.97 22.69 2.66
CA MET A 139 0.21 23.73 1.98
C MET A 139 0.47 25.09 2.63
N ALA A 140 0.74 26.12 1.84
CA ALA A 140 0.90 27.48 2.32
C ALA A 140 -0.15 28.40 1.68
N PHE A 141 -1.01 28.99 2.51
CA PHE A 141 -1.96 30.01 2.08
C PHE A 141 -1.31 31.38 2.10
N ALA A 142 -1.72 32.24 1.18
CA ALA A 142 -1.34 33.64 1.19
C ALA A 142 -1.77 34.29 2.53
N GLY A 143 -0.82 34.93 3.22
CA GLY A 143 -1.06 35.51 4.54
C GLY A 143 -0.86 34.56 5.73
N ALA A 144 -0.30 33.36 5.51
CA ALA A 144 0.10 32.47 6.60
C ALA A 144 1.07 33.15 7.58
N GLN A 145 0.84 32.94 8.88
CA GLN A 145 1.57 33.54 9.99
C GLN A 145 2.63 32.61 10.60
N PHE A 146 2.92 31.52 9.91
CA PHE A 146 3.96 30.56 10.27
C PHE A 146 4.93 30.43 9.10
N THR A 147 6.16 30.03 9.37
CA THR A 147 7.09 29.63 8.33
C THR A 147 6.60 28.31 7.74
N PRO A 148 6.20 28.25 6.46
CA PRO A 148 5.81 26.99 5.86
C PRO A 148 6.95 25.99 5.96
N SER A 149 6.65 24.77 6.38
CA SER A 149 7.60 23.69 6.18
C SER A 149 7.74 23.53 4.66
N GLY A 150 8.94 23.78 4.14
CA GLY A 150 9.21 23.63 2.70
C GLY A 150 8.80 22.24 2.20
N PRO A 151 8.67 22.05 0.88
CA PRO A 151 8.36 20.74 0.33
C PRO A 151 9.34 19.71 0.90
N ALA A 152 8.81 18.64 1.50
CA ALA A 152 9.63 17.58 2.06
C ALA A 152 10.54 17.05 0.95
N VAL A 153 11.86 17.21 1.11
CA VAL A 153 12.83 16.49 0.28
C VAL A 153 12.63 15.03 0.63
N VAL A 154 12.08 14.25 -0.30
CA VAL A 154 11.95 12.80 -0.17
C VAL A 154 13.35 12.20 -0.14
N THR A 155 13.90 12.03 1.06
CA THR A 155 15.01 11.11 1.29
C THR A 155 14.41 9.72 1.16
N ALA A 156 14.75 9.01 0.08
CA ALA A 156 14.31 7.64 -0.12
C ALA A 156 14.70 6.79 1.10
N ALA A 157 13.70 6.27 1.81
CA ALA A 157 13.93 5.25 2.82
C ALA A 157 14.31 3.95 2.11
N VAL A 158 15.39 3.32 2.56
CA VAL A 158 15.81 1.99 2.08
C VAL A 158 14.66 1.01 2.39
N PRO A 159 14.12 0.27 1.41
CA PRO A 159 13.06 -0.68 1.68
C PRO A 159 13.60 -1.77 2.62
N ALA A 160 13.03 -1.84 3.82
CA ALA A 160 13.14 -3.04 4.64
C ALA A 160 12.21 -4.09 4.01
N SER A 161 12.78 -4.93 3.17
CA SER A 161 12.12 -6.10 2.60
C SER A 161 11.82 -7.11 3.72
N ALA A 162 10.69 -6.91 4.39
CA ALA A 162 10.04 -7.92 5.21
C ALA A 162 8.76 -8.34 4.49
N ASP A 163 8.94 -9.14 3.43
CA ASP A 163 7.89 -9.84 2.71
C ASP A 163 7.03 -10.64 3.70
N THR A 164 5.88 -10.06 4.05
CA THR A 164 4.83 -10.71 4.85
C THR A 164 3.54 -10.92 4.06
N ARG A 165 3.55 -10.58 2.76
CA ARG A 165 2.40 -10.68 1.86
C ARG A 165 2.67 -11.67 0.73
N GLY A 166 2.84 -12.92 1.11
CA GLY A 166 2.76 -14.08 0.24
C GLY A 166 2.42 -15.32 1.07
N PRO A 167 1.89 -16.41 0.47
CA PRO A 167 1.86 -17.71 1.13
C PRO A 167 3.26 -17.95 1.70
N SER A 168 3.37 -18.08 3.02
CA SER A 168 4.66 -18.18 3.68
C SER A 168 5.38 -19.41 3.13
N THR A 169 6.35 -19.17 2.25
CA THR A 169 7.21 -20.20 1.65
C THR A 169 7.76 -21.18 2.70
N PRO A 170 8.16 -20.77 3.94
CA PRO A 170 8.57 -21.74 4.95
C PRO A 170 7.41 -22.62 5.43
N LEU A 171 6.20 -22.06 5.56
CA LEU A 171 5.02 -22.77 6.06
C LEU A 171 4.48 -23.74 5.00
N TRP A 172 4.47 -23.35 3.73
CA TRP A 172 4.15 -24.23 2.61
C TRP A 172 5.19 -25.32 2.42
N SER A 173 6.48 -25.01 2.59
CA SER A 173 7.56 -26.01 2.55
C SER A 173 7.44 -27.01 3.69
N ALA A 174 7.12 -26.55 4.91
CA ALA A 174 6.87 -27.41 6.05
C ALA A 174 5.65 -28.32 5.81
N THR A 175 4.57 -27.76 5.26
CA THR A 175 3.35 -28.52 4.94
C THR A 175 3.62 -29.58 3.86
N ALA A 176 4.34 -29.21 2.80
CA ALA A 176 4.74 -30.15 1.74
C ALA A 176 5.66 -31.26 2.29
N GLY A 177 6.64 -30.91 3.12
CA GLY A 177 7.52 -31.88 3.77
C GLY A 177 6.76 -32.87 4.65
N LEU A 178 5.80 -32.38 5.43
CA LEU A 178 4.95 -33.23 6.28
C LEU A 178 4.14 -34.22 5.44
N LEU A 179 3.54 -33.77 4.34
CA LEU A 179 2.76 -34.63 3.44
C LEU A 179 3.62 -35.74 2.81
N VAL A 180 4.86 -35.44 2.43
CA VAL A 180 5.80 -36.43 1.90
C VAL A 180 6.15 -37.48 2.96
N ILE A 181 6.38 -37.07 4.21
CA ILE A 181 6.69 -38.00 5.32
C ILE A 181 5.50 -38.94 5.57
N VAL A 182 4.27 -38.41 5.64
CA VAL A 182 3.07 -39.22 5.84
C VAL A 182 2.88 -40.23 4.71
N ALA A 183 3.07 -39.81 3.46
CA ALA A 183 2.98 -40.70 2.31
C ALA A 183 4.04 -41.82 2.35
N ALA A 184 5.28 -41.50 2.76
CA ALA A 184 6.34 -42.48 2.90
C ALA A 184 6.04 -43.53 3.99
N ILE A 185 5.48 -43.11 5.13
CA ILE A 185 5.07 -44.01 6.22
C ILE A 185 3.96 -44.94 5.74
N ALA A 186 2.92 -44.41 5.08
CA ALA A 186 1.81 -45.21 4.57
C ALA A 186 2.26 -46.26 3.53
N ILE A 187 3.22 -45.92 2.67
CA ILE A 187 3.79 -46.86 1.68
C ILE A 187 4.65 -47.93 2.37
N ALA A 188 5.45 -47.55 3.37
CA ALA A 188 6.29 -48.49 4.11
C ALA A 188 5.45 -49.50 4.92
N ASP A 189 4.35 -49.04 5.52
CA ASP A 189 3.43 -49.90 6.28
C ASP A 189 2.69 -50.89 5.37
N ARG A 190 2.22 -50.41 4.21
CA ARG A 190 1.59 -51.27 3.19
C ARG A 190 2.54 -52.32 2.60
N ARG A 191 3.85 -52.10 2.62
CA ARG A 191 4.86 -53.09 2.18
C ARG A 191 5.21 -54.12 3.25
N ARG A 192 4.81 -53.91 4.51
CA ARG A 192 5.04 -54.83 5.64
C ARG A 192 3.86 -55.80 5.87
N LEU A 193 2.70 -55.53 5.26
CA LEU A 193 1.54 -56.42 5.20
C LEU A 193 1.62 -57.33 3.97
#